data_AF-A0A7X4KV21-F1
#
_entry.id   AF-A0A7X4KV21-F1
#
_cell.length_a   1.000
_cell.length_b   1.000
_cell.length_c   1.000
_cell.angle_alpha   90.00
_cell.angle_beta   90.00
_cell.angle_gamma   90.00
#
_symmetry.space_group_name_H-M   'P 1'
#
loop_
_entity.id
_entity.type
_entity.pdbx_description
1 polymer ?
#
loop_
_entity_poly.entity_id
_entity_poly.type
_entity_poly.pdbx_seq_one_letter_code
_entity_poly.pdbx_strand_id
1 'polypeptide(L)'
;MLSRMHPRGERSRPGPRRQSGSARCRSDDRRRRLVAWVVACACGTVGWPAAAQAQSEVLAARRFESGVAFARDGSHDQALIDFTAVVDLYPDSAVADNALLEISRHYLDVLRDGPRARAAAERIVNNSSYSQGDAALGAYIVLGRTMMMTARSETERMDALANFQRGLRLHPDSNAVPEGMYYVAAAYERLNQPDAAFEAYQQVVTAYPQNAWAIRARIGAGTMRAFQEDPIGAMEEFQRVRQEFPEWPEAAEALARTTILFRLHIRPAGATYSVSRAGPARRIDRRVIALATDTAGNVVFATDRGVSSLAGGVRLPRVDRPRGLAVDRAGNVAVIARGRLAGETGPALVAAVPDDGELRPLTEIDAAVELSSGEWLVADRDQNAVLRFRDSTYMNRYATVRARRLAVDSEDRVVMLDDDERISVYADGREIAQIPTRSGAYRIDNPVDVAFDALGHLYLLDREGVYVFGRDFRLLTMFTRDSSAAVPFDRATALTVDAYGRLFVADDRDDRIYVLQ
;
A
#
# COMPACT_ATOMS: atom_id res chain seq x y z
N MET A 1 18.42 28.04 46.13
CA MET A 1 19.77 28.50 45.75
C MET A 1 19.73 28.92 44.29
N LEU A 2 20.41 30.02 43.98
CA LEU A 2 20.19 30.95 42.86
C LEU A 2 20.65 30.45 41.47
N SER A 3 19.78 30.67 40.48
CA SER A 3 19.97 31.42 39.22
C SER A 3 21.37 31.70 38.63
N ARG A 4 21.43 31.47 37.30
CA ARG A 4 21.83 32.36 36.18
C ARG A 4 23.07 32.01 35.33
N MET A 5 22.78 32.06 34.03
CA MET A 5 23.59 31.89 32.81
C MET A 5 24.65 32.99 32.59
N HIS A 6 25.61 32.67 31.72
CA HIS A 6 26.46 33.62 30.97
C HIS A 6 26.38 33.33 29.46
N PRO A 7 26.41 34.36 28.58
CA PRO A 7 26.43 34.18 27.12
C PRO A 7 27.67 34.78 26.41
N ARG A 8 27.78 34.39 25.12
CA ARG A 8 28.35 35.09 23.94
C ARG A 8 29.86 35.24 23.75
N GLY A 9 30.30 34.86 22.54
CA GLY A 9 31.46 35.39 21.85
C GLY A 9 31.05 36.14 20.56
N GLU A 10 31.99 36.92 19.98
CA GLU A 10 32.00 37.36 18.57
C GLU A 10 33.32 38.09 18.19
N ARG A 11 33.81 37.82 16.96
CA ARG A 11 34.46 38.71 15.95
C ARG A 11 35.85 39.33 16.26
N SER A 12 36.79 39.61 15.35
CA SER A 12 36.91 39.63 13.87
C SER A 12 38.35 40.05 13.45
N ARG A 13 38.70 39.97 12.13
CA ARG A 13 39.63 40.83 11.29
C ARG A 13 40.85 40.14 10.57
N PRO A 14 41.41 40.70 9.46
CA PRO A 14 41.31 40.11 8.09
C PRO A 14 42.66 40.02 7.29
N GLY A 15 42.61 39.62 6.00
CA GLY A 15 43.75 39.47 5.04
C GLY A 15 44.37 40.77 4.45
N PRO A 16 45.28 40.72 3.44
CA PRO A 16 44.86 40.56 2.01
C PRO A 16 45.86 39.95 0.96
N ARG A 17 45.29 39.53 -0.19
CA ARG A 17 45.63 39.58 -1.66
C ARG A 17 47.12 39.66 -2.15
N ARG A 18 47.55 39.03 -3.26
CA ARG A 18 47.14 39.23 -4.69
C ARG A 18 47.61 38.08 -5.64
N GLN A 19 46.93 38.02 -6.80
CA GLN A 19 47.04 37.08 -7.94
C GLN A 19 48.01 37.50 -9.06
N SER A 20 48.34 36.51 -9.92
CA SER A 20 48.58 36.50 -11.40
C SER A 20 49.87 35.72 -11.73
N GLY A 21 50.04 34.86 -12.73
CA GLY A 21 49.33 34.51 -13.95
C GLY A 21 50.33 34.50 -15.11
N SER A 22 50.60 33.34 -15.76
CA SER A 22 50.88 33.15 -17.21
C SER A 22 51.92 32.06 -17.61
N ALA A 23 51.47 31.22 -18.57
CA ALA A 23 52.11 30.74 -19.81
C ALA A 23 53.35 29.79 -19.88
N ARG A 24 53.10 28.61 -20.49
CA ARG A 24 53.81 27.83 -21.57
C ARG A 24 55.28 28.24 -21.90
N CYS A 25 56.24 27.36 -22.21
CA CYS A 25 56.27 26.33 -23.26
C CYS A 25 57.67 25.62 -23.32
N ARG A 26 57.71 24.33 -23.70
CA ARG A 26 58.73 23.52 -24.44
C ARG A 26 60.26 23.74 -24.28
N SER A 27 61.02 22.66 -24.07
CA SER A 27 61.84 21.94 -25.09
C SER A 27 62.90 21.00 -24.47
N ASP A 28 63.14 19.85 -25.14
CA ASP A 28 64.41 19.11 -25.37
C ASP A 28 65.35 18.71 -24.20
N ASP A 29 66.12 17.60 -24.18
CA ASP A 29 66.40 16.45 -25.04
C ASP A 29 67.36 15.49 -24.25
N ARG A 30 67.46 14.21 -24.68
CA ARG A 30 68.59 13.23 -24.56
C ARG A 30 68.81 12.28 -23.35
N ARG A 31 68.66 10.97 -23.70
CA ARG A 31 69.63 9.82 -23.59
C ARG A 31 69.89 9.22 -22.19
N ARG A 32 69.86 7.89 -21.91
CA ARG A 32 70.45 6.70 -22.61
C ARG A 32 70.06 5.36 -21.91
N ARG A 33 69.81 4.31 -22.74
CA ARG A 33 70.21 2.86 -22.66
C ARG A 33 69.59 1.84 -21.66
N LEU A 34 68.77 0.95 -22.25
CA LEU A 34 68.89 -0.54 -22.38
C LEU A 34 69.43 -1.39 -21.21
N VAL A 35 68.65 -2.40 -20.76
CA VAL A 35 68.95 -3.85 -20.90
C VAL A 35 67.62 -4.64 -20.85
N ALA A 36 67.45 -5.57 -21.79
CA ALA A 36 66.34 -6.51 -21.89
C ALA A 36 66.63 -7.80 -21.10
N TRP A 37 65.59 -8.40 -20.51
CA TRP A 37 65.50 -9.83 -20.26
C TRP A 37 64.12 -10.32 -20.68
N VAL A 38 64.06 -10.99 -21.82
CA VAL A 38 62.94 -11.83 -22.24
C VAL A 38 63.28 -13.23 -21.72
N VAL A 39 62.54 -13.70 -20.72
CA VAL A 39 62.45 -15.13 -20.40
C VAL A 39 61.06 -15.58 -20.82
N ALA A 40 61.02 -16.34 -21.89
CA ALA A 40 59.84 -17.08 -22.33
C ALA A 40 59.63 -18.25 -21.37
N CYS A 41 58.64 -18.15 -20.49
CA CYS A 41 57.96 -19.31 -19.93
C CYS A 41 56.72 -19.60 -20.76
N ALA A 42 56.91 -20.42 -21.78
CA ALA A 42 55.83 -21.16 -22.42
C ALA A 42 55.32 -22.22 -21.43
N CYS A 43 54.36 -21.83 -20.60
CA CYS A 43 53.45 -22.75 -19.91
C CYS A 43 52.04 -22.32 -20.30
N GLY A 44 51.26 -23.26 -20.83
CA GLY A 44 49.99 -23.01 -21.51
C GLY A 44 49.03 -22.13 -20.71
N THR A 45 48.71 -20.97 -21.26
CA THR A 45 47.74 -20.01 -20.71
C THR A 45 46.31 -20.22 -21.23
N VAL A 46 45.99 -21.39 -21.80
CA VAL A 46 44.65 -21.63 -22.39
C VAL A 46 43.64 -22.18 -21.37
N GLY A 47 44.02 -22.42 -20.11
CA GLY A 47 43.13 -23.04 -19.09
C GLY A 47 42.79 -22.23 -17.85
N TRP A 48 43.51 -21.14 -17.53
CA TRP A 48 43.35 -20.41 -16.26
C TRP A 48 42.11 -19.49 -16.15
N PRO A 49 41.66 -18.74 -17.17
CA PRO A 49 40.49 -17.89 -17.02
C PRO A 49 39.18 -18.69 -16.88
N ALA A 50 39.09 -19.86 -17.53
CA ALA A 50 37.90 -20.71 -17.46
C ALA A 50 37.70 -21.36 -16.08
N ALA A 51 38.79 -21.79 -15.43
CA ALA A 51 38.70 -22.37 -14.08
C ALA A 51 38.35 -21.33 -13.01
N ALA A 52 38.89 -20.11 -13.13
CA ALA A 52 38.54 -19.00 -12.25
C ALA A 52 37.09 -18.55 -12.45
N GLN A 53 36.63 -18.45 -13.70
CA GLN A 53 35.23 -18.13 -14.02
C GLN A 53 34.28 -19.22 -13.51
N ALA A 54 34.59 -20.50 -13.72
CA ALA A 54 33.76 -21.59 -13.21
C ALA A 54 33.67 -21.58 -11.68
N GLN A 55 34.77 -21.20 -11.00
CA GLN A 55 34.76 -21.04 -9.55
C GLN A 55 33.91 -19.84 -9.11
N SER A 56 33.96 -18.70 -9.82
CA SER A 56 33.11 -17.55 -9.52
C SER A 56 31.63 -17.84 -9.76
N GLU A 57 31.28 -18.59 -10.82
CA GLU A 57 29.89 -19.02 -11.05
C GLU A 57 29.35 -19.87 -9.88
N VAL A 58 30.14 -20.85 -9.41
CA VAL A 58 29.71 -21.72 -8.30
C VAL A 58 29.56 -20.94 -7.00
N LEU A 59 30.46 -19.99 -6.73
CA LEU A 59 30.35 -19.13 -5.54
C LEU A 59 29.14 -18.19 -5.63
N ALA A 60 28.90 -17.60 -6.80
CA ALA A 60 27.73 -16.76 -7.06
C ALA A 60 26.43 -17.54 -6.86
N ALA A 61 26.31 -18.73 -7.47
CA ALA A 61 25.14 -19.58 -7.36
C ALA A 61 24.85 -19.98 -5.90
N ARG A 62 25.86 -20.44 -5.15
CA ARG A 62 25.69 -20.78 -3.72
C ARG A 62 25.25 -19.57 -2.90
N ARG A 63 25.81 -18.39 -3.17
CA ARG A 63 25.47 -17.17 -2.46
C ARG A 63 24.04 -16.71 -2.79
N PHE A 64 23.64 -16.84 -4.04
CA PHE A 64 22.26 -16.58 -4.48
C PHE A 64 21.27 -17.54 -3.80
N GLU A 65 21.55 -18.84 -3.79
CA GLU A 65 20.73 -19.85 -3.11
C GLU A 65 20.57 -19.57 -1.61
N SER A 66 21.66 -19.13 -0.96
CA SER A 66 21.64 -18.68 0.44
C SER A 66 20.70 -17.48 0.63
N GLY A 67 20.76 -16.49 -0.25
CA GLY A 67 19.84 -15.35 -0.25
C GLY A 67 18.38 -15.77 -0.43
N VAL A 68 18.10 -16.70 -1.35
CA VAL A 68 16.74 -17.26 -1.56
C VAL A 68 16.25 -17.98 -0.32
N ALA A 69 17.10 -18.77 0.36
CA ALA A 69 16.75 -19.45 1.60
C ALA A 69 16.38 -18.45 2.70
N PHE A 70 17.22 -17.44 2.93
CA PHE A 70 16.92 -16.38 3.91
C PHE A 70 15.63 -15.62 3.59
N ALA A 71 15.34 -15.37 2.31
CA ALA A 71 14.10 -14.71 1.89
C ALA A 71 12.87 -15.57 2.22
N ARG A 72 12.94 -16.89 1.97
CA ARG A 72 11.87 -17.84 2.31
C ARG A 72 11.63 -17.94 3.82
N ASP A 73 12.69 -17.83 4.61
CA ASP A 73 12.62 -17.84 6.08
C ASP A 73 12.17 -16.49 6.67
N GLY A 74 11.87 -15.48 5.83
CA GLY A 74 11.49 -14.13 6.26
C GLY A 74 12.66 -13.29 6.80
N SER A 75 13.90 -13.79 6.72
CA SER A 75 15.12 -13.10 7.14
C SER A 75 15.59 -12.12 6.06
N HIS A 76 14.76 -11.12 5.80
CA HIS A 76 14.90 -10.26 4.63
C HIS A 76 16.20 -9.44 4.59
N ASP A 77 16.71 -8.99 5.74
CA ASP A 77 17.98 -8.25 5.81
C ASP A 77 19.17 -9.14 5.38
N GLN A 78 19.17 -10.41 5.80
CA GLN A 78 20.22 -11.37 5.42
C GLN A 78 20.11 -11.74 3.94
N ALA A 79 18.89 -11.91 3.43
CA ALA A 79 18.65 -12.14 2.01
C ALA A 79 19.20 -10.98 1.16
N LEU A 80 18.92 -9.73 1.56
CA LEU A 80 19.40 -8.54 0.85
C LEU A 80 20.93 -8.46 0.84
N ILE A 81 21.59 -8.78 1.97
CA ILE A 81 23.06 -8.85 2.06
C ILE A 81 23.62 -9.88 1.06
N ASP A 82 23.02 -11.08 1.01
CA ASP A 82 23.48 -12.18 0.17
C ASP A 82 23.30 -11.86 -1.32
N PHE A 83 22.14 -11.33 -1.72
CA PHE A 83 21.91 -10.90 -3.11
C PHE A 83 22.82 -9.74 -3.52
N THR A 84 23.04 -8.76 -2.64
CA THR A 84 23.95 -7.63 -2.91
C THR A 84 25.37 -8.13 -3.14
N ALA A 85 25.82 -9.09 -2.33
CA ALA A 85 27.13 -9.71 -2.51
C ALA A 85 27.29 -10.41 -3.87
N VAL A 86 26.22 -11.05 -4.39
CA VAL A 86 26.26 -11.65 -5.75
C VAL A 86 26.50 -10.57 -6.80
N VAL A 87 25.73 -9.48 -6.75
CA VAL A 87 25.80 -8.39 -7.74
C VAL A 87 27.15 -7.66 -7.67
N ASP A 88 27.69 -7.43 -6.47
CA ASP A 88 28.91 -6.66 -6.29
C ASP A 88 30.19 -7.47 -6.54
N LEU A 89 30.20 -8.76 -6.16
CA LEU A 89 31.39 -9.61 -6.28
C LEU A 89 31.41 -10.43 -7.58
N TYR A 90 30.24 -10.74 -8.14
CA TYR A 90 30.09 -11.61 -9.30
C TYR A 90 29.12 -11.02 -10.36
N PRO A 91 29.34 -9.76 -10.82
CA PRO A 91 28.41 -9.08 -11.72
C PRO A 91 28.21 -9.82 -13.07
N ASP A 92 29.21 -10.55 -13.56
CA ASP A 92 29.09 -11.24 -14.85
C ASP A 92 28.55 -12.69 -14.72
N SER A 93 28.15 -13.11 -13.51
CA SER A 93 27.63 -14.45 -13.28
C SER A 93 26.22 -14.66 -13.83
N ALA A 94 25.87 -15.92 -14.11
CA ALA A 94 24.56 -16.30 -14.64
C ALA A 94 23.38 -16.03 -13.68
N VAL A 95 23.65 -15.72 -12.41
CA VAL A 95 22.64 -15.44 -11.37
C VAL A 95 22.62 -13.97 -10.95
N ALA A 96 23.50 -13.12 -11.50
CA ALA A 96 23.63 -11.73 -11.09
C ALA A 96 22.37 -10.89 -11.40
N ASP A 97 21.74 -11.13 -12.55
CA ASP A 97 20.50 -10.47 -12.95
C ASP A 97 19.32 -10.90 -12.07
N ASN A 98 19.23 -12.19 -11.74
CA ASN A 98 18.24 -12.73 -10.81
C ASN A 98 18.44 -12.17 -9.39
N ALA A 99 19.67 -12.08 -8.90
CA ALA A 99 19.98 -11.44 -7.62
C ALA A 99 19.55 -9.97 -7.61
N LEU A 100 19.80 -9.25 -8.70
CA LEU A 100 19.41 -7.85 -8.85
C LEU A 100 17.88 -7.67 -8.92
N LEU A 101 17.17 -8.62 -9.53
CA LEU A 101 15.70 -8.64 -9.54
C LEU A 101 15.14 -8.88 -8.14
N GLU A 102 15.71 -9.80 -7.37
CA GLU A 102 15.29 -10.05 -5.99
C GLU A 102 15.57 -8.84 -5.08
N ILE A 103 16.69 -8.12 -5.28
CA ILE A 103 16.94 -6.83 -4.61
C ILE A 103 15.84 -5.82 -4.97
N SER A 104 15.49 -5.72 -6.25
CA SER A 104 14.46 -4.79 -6.74
C SER A 104 13.08 -5.11 -6.15
N ARG A 105 12.68 -6.39 -6.15
CA ARG A 105 11.45 -6.87 -5.50
C ARG A 105 11.46 -6.63 -4.00
N HIS A 106 12.57 -6.88 -3.32
CA HIS A 106 12.70 -6.63 -1.89
C HIS A 106 12.49 -5.14 -1.55
N TYR A 107 13.06 -4.22 -2.35
CA TYR A 107 12.80 -2.80 -2.18
C TYR A 107 11.32 -2.44 -2.37
N LEU A 108 10.63 -3.02 -3.36
CA LEU A 108 9.22 -2.71 -3.62
C LEU A 108 8.26 -3.34 -2.61
N ASP A 109 8.48 -4.61 -2.29
CA ASP A 109 7.52 -5.46 -1.59
C ASP A 109 7.73 -5.50 -0.07
N VAL A 110 8.98 -5.38 0.38
CA VAL A 110 9.33 -5.42 1.82
C VAL A 110 9.61 -4.02 2.34
N LEU A 111 10.58 -3.32 1.75
CA LEU A 111 11.00 -1.99 2.24
C LEU A 111 10.12 -0.86 1.75
N ARG A 112 9.25 -1.13 0.76
CA ARG A 112 8.30 -0.17 0.21
C ARG A 112 8.96 1.09 -0.38
N ASP A 113 10.21 0.97 -0.81
CA ASP A 113 11.02 2.01 -1.42
C ASP A 113 10.94 1.90 -2.96
N GLY A 114 9.91 2.50 -3.54
CA GLY A 114 9.69 2.55 -4.98
C GLY A 114 10.88 3.12 -5.77
N PRO A 115 11.49 4.26 -5.36
CA PRO A 115 12.67 4.80 -6.02
C PRO A 115 13.85 3.82 -6.10
N ARG A 116 14.20 3.13 -5.01
CA ARG A 116 15.28 2.12 -5.04
C ARG A 116 14.90 0.89 -5.85
N ALA A 117 13.65 0.44 -5.74
CA ALA A 117 13.15 -0.68 -6.54
C ALA A 117 13.30 -0.40 -8.04
N ARG A 118 12.84 0.78 -8.48
CA ARG A 118 12.98 1.26 -9.86
C ARG A 118 14.44 1.33 -10.29
N ALA A 119 15.32 1.94 -9.49
CA ALA A 119 16.74 2.06 -9.84
C ALA A 119 17.40 0.68 -10.03
N ALA A 120 17.06 -0.31 -9.19
CA ALA A 120 17.57 -1.68 -9.33
C ALA A 120 17.03 -2.37 -10.60
N ALA A 121 15.73 -2.22 -10.93
CA ALA A 121 15.16 -2.78 -12.15
C ALA A 121 15.69 -2.11 -13.42
N GLU A 122 15.94 -0.79 -13.40
CA GLU A 122 16.53 -0.05 -14.52
C GLU A 122 17.94 -0.56 -14.86
N ARG A 123 18.71 -1.01 -13.86
CA ARG A 123 20.03 -1.64 -14.10
C ARG A 123 19.94 -2.94 -14.91
N ILE A 124 18.83 -3.69 -14.81
CA ILE A 124 18.62 -4.92 -15.59
C ILE A 124 18.30 -4.56 -17.03
N VAL A 125 17.26 -3.74 -17.25
CA VAL A 125 16.77 -3.42 -18.61
C VAL A 125 17.75 -2.57 -19.43
N ASN A 126 18.65 -1.83 -18.77
CA ASN A 126 19.65 -1.00 -19.45
C ASN A 126 21.01 -1.70 -19.65
N ASN A 127 21.21 -2.90 -19.08
CA ASN A 127 22.42 -3.69 -19.28
C ASN A 127 22.21 -4.64 -20.48
N SER A 128 23.14 -4.65 -21.45
CA SER A 128 23.02 -5.45 -22.66
C SER A 128 22.94 -6.96 -22.42
N SER A 129 23.62 -7.46 -21.39
CA SER A 129 23.60 -8.88 -21.03
C SER A 129 22.32 -9.22 -20.25
N TYR A 130 21.99 -8.44 -19.21
CA TYR A 130 20.84 -8.73 -18.35
C TYR A 130 19.49 -8.48 -19.03
N SER A 131 19.43 -7.53 -19.97
CA SER A 131 18.20 -7.23 -20.71
C SER A 131 17.72 -8.36 -21.60
N GLN A 132 18.53 -9.41 -21.80
CA GLN A 132 18.15 -10.64 -22.52
C GLN A 132 18.04 -11.86 -21.59
N GLY A 133 18.36 -11.69 -20.30
CA GLY A 133 18.37 -12.77 -19.31
C GLY A 133 17.00 -13.06 -18.71
N ASP A 134 16.94 -14.09 -17.86
CA ASP A 134 15.70 -14.59 -17.24
C ASP A 134 15.00 -13.52 -16.39
N ALA A 135 15.78 -12.61 -15.79
CA ALA A 135 15.29 -11.55 -14.92
C ALA A 135 14.60 -10.38 -15.66
N ALA A 136 14.76 -10.27 -16.98
CA ALA A 136 14.36 -9.10 -17.75
C ALA A 136 12.85 -8.80 -17.68
N LEU A 137 11.99 -9.82 -17.83
CA LEU A 137 10.54 -9.64 -17.69
C LEU A 137 10.17 -9.22 -16.27
N GLY A 138 10.78 -9.83 -15.26
CA GLY A 138 10.59 -9.45 -13.86
C GLY A 138 10.94 -7.98 -13.61
N ALA A 139 12.02 -7.48 -14.22
CA ALA A 139 12.39 -6.07 -14.12
C ALA A 139 11.34 -5.15 -14.76
N TYR A 140 10.82 -5.49 -15.94
CA TYR A 140 9.69 -4.75 -16.53
C TYR A 140 8.45 -4.76 -15.62
N ILE A 141 8.15 -5.89 -14.97
CA ILE A 141 7.05 -5.97 -14.01
C ILE A 141 7.29 -5.01 -12.82
N VAL A 142 8.47 -5.01 -12.21
CA VAL A 142 8.77 -4.09 -11.10
C VAL A 142 8.69 -2.63 -11.53
N LEU A 143 9.18 -2.28 -12.71
CA LEU A 143 9.05 -0.93 -13.26
C LEU A 143 7.59 -0.53 -13.46
N GLY A 144 6.78 -1.40 -14.07
CA GLY A 144 5.37 -1.12 -14.30
C GLY A 144 4.60 -0.96 -12.99
N ARG A 145 4.87 -1.81 -11.99
CA ARG A 145 4.27 -1.71 -10.64
C ARG A 145 4.65 -0.40 -9.95
N THR A 146 5.92 0.01 -10.05
CA THR A 146 6.39 1.27 -9.48
C THR A 146 5.74 2.46 -10.16
N MET A 147 5.64 2.44 -11.50
CA MET A 147 4.94 3.47 -12.26
C MET A 147 3.48 3.56 -11.83
N MET A 148 2.77 2.44 -11.75
CA MET A 148 1.36 2.36 -11.33
C MET A 148 1.16 2.92 -9.92
N MET A 149 2.04 2.57 -8.97
CA MET A 149 1.99 3.06 -7.59
C MET A 149 2.12 4.58 -7.48
N THR A 150 2.85 5.21 -8.41
CA THR A 150 3.08 6.66 -8.40
C THR A 150 2.19 7.44 -9.38
N ALA A 151 1.40 6.74 -10.19
CA ALA A 151 0.55 7.35 -11.20
C ALA A 151 -0.56 8.19 -10.55
N ARG A 152 -0.81 9.38 -11.10
CA ARG A 152 -1.80 10.35 -10.62
C ARG A 152 -2.75 10.80 -11.73
N SER A 153 -2.62 10.18 -12.90
CA SER A 153 -3.40 10.44 -14.08
C SER A 153 -3.63 9.15 -14.86
N GLU A 154 -4.66 9.16 -15.70
CA GLU A 154 -4.93 8.06 -16.62
C GLU A 154 -3.74 7.81 -17.57
N THR A 155 -3.10 8.88 -18.07
CA THR A 155 -1.92 8.77 -18.93
C THR A 155 -0.77 8.02 -18.26
N GLU A 156 -0.42 8.36 -17.01
CA GLU A 156 0.66 7.67 -16.29
C GLU A 156 0.30 6.20 -15.99
N ARG A 157 -0.97 5.89 -15.75
CA ARG A 157 -1.46 4.50 -15.62
C ARG A 157 -1.35 3.74 -16.94
N MET A 158 -1.65 4.39 -18.07
CA MET A 158 -1.46 3.83 -19.40
C MET A 158 0.02 3.59 -19.72
N ASP A 159 0.93 4.46 -19.30
CA ASP A 159 2.36 4.26 -19.46
C ASP A 159 2.84 3.03 -18.67
N ALA A 160 2.32 2.82 -17.45
CA ALA A 160 2.60 1.63 -16.66
C ALA A 160 2.09 0.34 -17.34
N LEU A 161 0.85 0.37 -17.86
CA LEU A 161 0.29 -0.72 -18.68
C LEU A 161 1.18 -1.04 -19.90
N ALA A 162 1.60 -0.01 -20.65
CA ALA A 162 2.46 -0.16 -21.80
C ALA A 162 3.82 -0.78 -21.44
N ASN A 163 4.34 -0.48 -20.24
CA ASN A 163 5.58 -1.05 -19.74
C ASN A 163 5.46 -2.57 -19.45
N PHE A 164 4.36 -3.02 -18.85
CA PHE A 164 4.09 -4.46 -18.68
C PHE A 164 4.00 -5.18 -20.03
N GLN A 165 3.21 -4.62 -20.95
CA GLN A 165 3.04 -5.19 -22.29
C GLN A 165 4.36 -5.23 -23.08
N ARG A 166 5.22 -4.22 -22.91
CA ARG A 166 6.55 -4.20 -23.52
C ARG A 166 7.39 -5.37 -23.01
N GLY A 167 7.42 -5.62 -21.70
CA GLY A 167 8.13 -6.76 -21.13
C GLY A 167 7.67 -8.08 -21.73
N LEU A 168 6.34 -8.32 -21.77
CA LEU A 168 5.76 -9.54 -22.33
C LEU A 168 6.09 -9.74 -23.82
N ARG A 169 6.09 -8.67 -24.62
CA ARG A 169 6.48 -8.74 -26.03
C ARG A 169 7.95 -9.06 -26.25
N LEU A 170 8.83 -8.55 -25.39
CA LEU A 170 10.27 -8.74 -25.50
C LEU A 170 10.73 -10.09 -24.92
N HIS A 171 9.99 -10.64 -23.97
CA HIS A 171 10.35 -11.85 -23.23
C HIS A 171 9.19 -12.87 -23.16
N PRO A 172 8.67 -13.35 -24.31
CA PRO A 172 7.50 -14.23 -24.35
C PRO A 172 7.75 -15.63 -23.77
N ASP A 173 9.01 -16.07 -23.68
CA ASP A 173 9.38 -17.40 -23.16
C ASP A 173 9.75 -17.40 -21.66
N SER A 174 9.63 -16.25 -20.99
CA SER A 174 10.00 -16.11 -19.58
C SER A 174 9.01 -16.85 -18.65
N ASN A 175 9.53 -17.42 -17.56
CA ASN A 175 8.71 -18.00 -16.50
C ASN A 175 7.82 -16.98 -15.76
N ALA A 176 8.11 -15.68 -15.91
CA ALA A 176 7.34 -14.59 -15.32
C ALA A 176 6.16 -14.12 -16.20
N VAL A 177 5.88 -14.78 -17.33
CA VAL A 177 4.75 -14.43 -18.20
C VAL A 177 3.40 -14.42 -17.48
N PRO A 178 3.04 -15.42 -16.64
CA PRO A 178 1.79 -15.39 -15.88
C PRO A 178 1.70 -14.18 -14.94
N GLU A 179 2.82 -13.80 -14.32
CA GLU A 179 2.93 -12.61 -13.47
C GLU A 179 2.71 -11.32 -14.29
N GLY A 180 3.39 -11.20 -15.44
CA GLY A 180 3.25 -10.04 -16.32
C GLY A 180 1.85 -9.87 -16.87
N MET A 181 1.20 -10.97 -17.27
CA MET A 181 -0.19 -10.94 -17.74
C MET A 181 -1.17 -10.57 -16.62
N TYR A 182 -0.95 -11.06 -15.39
CA TYR A 182 -1.73 -10.64 -14.23
C TYR A 182 -1.65 -9.12 -14.01
N TYR A 183 -0.44 -8.55 -14.07
CA TYR A 183 -0.28 -7.10 -13.88
C TYR A 183 -0.82 -6.26 -15.03
N VAL A 184 -0.91 -6.79 -16.25
CA VAL A 184 -1.67 -6.16 -17.34
C VAL A 184 -3.15 -6.07 -16.97
N ALA A 185 -3.75 -7.16 -16.47
CA ALA A 185 -5.14 -7.16 -16.03
C ALA A 185 -5.38 -6.21 -14.84
N ALA A 186 -4.51 -6.23 -13.83
CA ALA A 186 -4.56 -5.31 -12.70
C ALA A 186 -4.37 -3.84 -13.11
N ALA A 187 -3.63 -3.58 -14.19
CA ALA A 187 -3.50 -2.24 -14.74
C ALA A 187 -4.81 -1.77 -15.41
N TYR A 188 -5.53 -2.64 -16.13
CA TYR A 188 -6.86 -2.32 -16.64
C TYR A 188 -7.87 -2.05 -15.52
N GLU A 189 -7.82 -2.83 -14.43
CA GLU A 189 -8.61 -2.57 -13.23
C GLU A 189 -8.31 -1.19 -12.67
N ARG A 190 -7.03 -0.84 -12.50
CA ARG A 190 -6.61 0.51 -12.06
C ARG A 190 -7.00 1.61 -13.03
N LEU A 191 -7.22 1.32 -14.31
CA LEU A 191 -7.74 2.27 -15.30
C LEU A 191 -9.28 2.38 -15.26
N ASN A 192 -9.94 1.69 -14.34
CA ASN A 192 -11.40 1.58 -14.25
C ASN A 192 -12.03 1.04 -15.55
N GLN A 193 -11.38 0.06 -16.18
CA GLN A 193 -11.84 -0.65 -17.37
C GLN A 193 -12.19 -2.10 -17.02
N PRO A 194 -13.34 -2.35 -16.36
CA PRO A 194 -13.65 -3.66 -15.79
C PRO A 194 -13.79 -4.77 -16.84
N ASP A 195 -14.30 -4.47 -18.04
CA ASP A 195 -14.43 -5.45 -19.13
C ASP A 195 -13.05 -5.93 -19.60
N ALA A 196 -12.14 -5.00 -19.90
CA ALA A 196 -10.77 -5.31 -20.32
C ALA A 196 -9.98 -6.02 -19.22
N ALA A 197 -10.18 -5.62 -17.96
CA ALA A 197 -9.55 -6.28 -16.81
C ALA A 197 -10.05 -7.71 -16.64
N PHE A 198 -11.36 -7.95 -16.74
CA PHE A 198 -11.95 -9.29 -16.66
C PHE A 198 -11.41 -10.21 -17.76
N GLU A 199 -11.40 -9.75 -19.01
CA GLU A 199 -10.87 -10.52 -20.14
C GLU A 199 -9.38 -10.85 -19.95
N ALA A 200 -8.58 -9.88 -19.54
CA ALA A 200 -7.16 -10.09 -19.29
C ALA A 200 -6.91 -11.06 -18.13
N TYR A 201 -7.67 -10.99 -17.04
CA TYR A 201 -7.60 -11.96 -15.95
C TYR A 201 -7.97 -13.38 -16.42
N GLN A 202 -9.04 -13.52 -17.21
CA GLN A 202 -9.47 -14.81 -17.77
C GLN A 202 -8.41 -15.44 -18.69
N GLN A 203 -7.63 -14.62 -19.42
CA GLN A 203 -6.51 -15.13 -20.22
C GLN A 203 -5.44 -15.80 -19.34
N VAL A 204 -5.10 -15.22 -18.18
CA VAL A 204 -4.16 -15.85 -17.22
C VAL A 204 -4.73 -17.17 -16.72
N VAL A 205 -5.99 -17.16 -16.29
CA VAL A 205 -6.69 -18.35 -15.76
C VAL A 205 -6.73 -19.48 -16.78
N THR A 206 -6.99 -19.16 -18.05
CA THR A 206 -7.13 -20.16 -19.12
C THR A 206 -5.77 -20.70 -19.56
N ALA A 207 -4.78 -19.83 -19.71
CA ALA A 207 -3.45 -20.24 -20.18
C ALA A 207 -2.62 -20.95 -19.11
N TYR A 208 -2.81 -20.62 -17.82
CA TYR A 208 -1.98 -21.10 -16.72
C TYR A 208 -2.80 -21.60 -15.52
N PRO A 209 -3.77 -22.51 -15.68
CA PRO A 209 -4.80 -22.80 -14.67
C PRO A 209 -4.30 -23.30 -13.31
N GLN A 210 -3.07 -23.81 -13.22
CA GLN A 210 -2.46 -24.31 -11.97
C GLN A 210 -1.37 -23.37 -11.41
N ASN A 211 -1.15 -22.21 -12.04
CA ASN A 211 -0.14 -21.25 -11.60
C ASN A 211 -0.70 -20.35 -10.49
N ALA A 212 0.14 -19.98 -9.51
CA ALA A 212 -0.22 -19.07 -8.43
C ALA A 212 -0.87 -17.75 -8.93
N TRP A 213 -0.38 -17.20 -10.05
CA TRP A 213 -0.93 -15.99 -10.65
C TRP A 213 -2.31 -16.19 -11.29
N ALA A 214 -2.65 -17.41 -11.72
CA ALA A 214 -3.99 -17.70 -12.20
C ALA A 214 -5.01 -17.75 -11.06
N ILE A 215 -4.62 -18.22 -9.87
CA ILE A 215 -5.48 -18.20 -8.67
C ILE A 215 -5.81 -16.74 -8.32
N ARG A 216 -4.79 -15.88 -8.27
CA ARG A 216 -4.95 -14.42 -8.06
C ARG A 216 -5.77 -13.76 -9.17
N ALA A 217 -5.52 -14.13 -10.42
CA ALA A 217 -6.28 -13.62 -11.56
C ALA A 217 -7.76 -14.01 -11.46
N ARG A 218 -8.09 -15.20 -10.93
CA ARG A 218 -9.49 -15.61 -10.73
C ARG A 218 -10.18 -14.78 -9.65
N ILE A 219 -9.48 -14.39 -8.58
CA ILE A 219 -9.97 -13.39 -7.62
C ILE A 219 -10.22 -12.05 -8.33
N GLY A 220 -9.26 -11.58 -9.13
CA GLY A 220 -9.41 -10.36 -9.93
C GLY A 220 -10.64 -10.41 -10.86
N ALA A 221 -10.82 -11.53 -11.58
CA ALA A 221 -11.97 -11.75 -12.46
C ALA A 221 -13.30 -11.72 -11.70
N GLY A 222 -13.39 -12.39 -10.54
CA GLY A 222 -14.59 -12.32 -9.69
C GLY A 222 -14.86 -10.90 -9.19
N THR A 223 -13.81 -10.14 -8.87
CA THR A 223 -13.90 -8.71 -8.50
C THR A 223 -14.47 -7.87 -9.63
N MET A 224 -13.97 -8.07 -10.86
CA MET A 224 -14.44 -7.30 -12.03
C MET A 224 -15.90 -7.61 -12.35
N ARG A 225 -16.35 -8.87 -12.20
CA ARG A 225 -17.77 -9.21 -12.30
C ARG A 225 -18.62 -8.52 -11.24
N ALA A 226 -18.16 -8.47 -9.99
CA ALA A 226 -18.86 -7.74 -8.93
C ALA A 226 -18.96 -6.24 -9.28
N PHE A 227 -17.90 -5.66 -9.86
CA PHE A 227 -17.88 -4.27 -10.30
C PHE A 227 -18.81 -4.00 -11.50
N GLN A 228 -19.12 -5.03 -12.29
CA GLN A 228 -20.07 -4.99 -13.42
C GLN A 228 -21.53 -5.29 -12.99
N GLU A 229 -21.83 -5.26 -11.69
CA GLU A 229 -23.15 -5.61 -11.14
C GLU A 229 -23.59 -7.07 -11.45
N ASP A 230 -22.64 -7.98 -11.63
CA ASP A 230 -22.87 -9.44 -11.73
C ASP A 230 -22.42 -10.15 -10.44
N PRO A 231 -23.17 -10.04 -9.33
CA PRO A 231 -22.80 -10.66 -8.06
C PRO A 231 -22.83 -12.19 -8.15
N ILE A 232 -23.69 -12.77 -9.01
CA ILE A 232 -23.81 -14.23 -9.15
C ILE A 232 -22.56 -14.79 -9.81
N GLY A 233 -22.18 -14.26 -10.98
CA GLY A 233 -20.96 -14.71 -11.66
C GLY A 233 -19.70 -14.40 -10.85
N ALA A 234 -19.66 -13.30 -10.09
CA ALA A 234 -18.58 -13.03 -9.15
C ALA A 234 -18.44 -14.13 -8.09
N MET A 235 -19.56 -14.51 -7.45
CA MET A 235 -19.58 -15.61 -6.48
C MET A 235 -19.19 -16.95 -7.10
N GLU A 236 -19.54 -17.22 -8.36
CA GLU A 236 -19.09 -18.43 -9.07
C GLU A 236 -17.56 -18.49 -9.20
N GLU A 237 -16.91 -17.39 -9.61
CA GLU A 237 -15.44 -17.35 -9.72
C GLU A 237 -14.77 -17.51 -8.36
N PHE A 238 -15.27 -16.84 -7.31
CA PHE A 238 -14.77 -17.00 -5.96
C PHE A 238 -14.98 -18.43 -5.43
N GLN A 239 -16.13 -19.03 -5.70
CA GLN A 239 -16.43 -20.38 -5.27
C GLN A 239 -15.52 -21.42 -5.94
N ARG A 240 -15.14 -21.22 -7.21
CA ARG A 240 -14.14 -22.07 -7.86
C ARG A 240 -12.78 -21.99 -7.19
N VAL A 241 -12.32 -20.79 -6.81
CA VAL A 241 -11.05 -20.65 -6.05
C VAL A 241 -11.10 -21.48 -4.76
N ARG A 242 -12.21 -21.41 -4.03
CA ARG A 242 -12.38 -22.17 -2.77
C ARG A 242 -12.43 -23.68 -2.97
N GLN A 243 -12.96 -24.15 -4.10
CA GLN A 243 -13.11 -25.59 -4.39
C GLN A 243 -11.82 -26.19 -4.94
N GLU A 244 -11.13 -25.47 -5.82
CA GLU A 244 -9.94 -25.94 -6.51
C GLU A 244 -8.66 -25.71 -5.68
N PHE A 245 -8.63 -24.67 -4.83
CA PHE A 245 -7.43 -24.24 -4.07
C PHE A 245 -7.72 -23.96 -2.58
N PRO A 246 -8.35 -24.88 -1.83
CA PRO A 246 -8.78 -24.64 -0.45
C PRO A 246 -7.64 -24.34 0.54
N GLU A 247 -6.41 -24.78 0.23
CA GLU A 247 -5.21 -24.56 1.05
C GLU A 247 -4.54 -23.21 0.81
N TRP A 248 -4.94 -22.47 -0.23
CA TRP A 248 -4.34 -21.19 -0.59
C TRP A 248 -4.98 -20.03 0.19
N PRO A 249 -4.20 -18.99 0.55
CA PRO A 249 -4.74 -17.79 1.22
C PRO A 249 -5.93 -17.15 0.48
N GLU A 250 -5.90 -17.18 -0.85
CA GLU A 250 -6.93 -16.65 -1.73
C GLU A 250 -8.30 -17.32 -1.51
N ALA A 251 -8.37 -18.54 -0.96
CA ALA A 251 -9.64 -19.20 -0.62
C ALA A 251 -10.37 -18.51 0.54
N ALA A 252 -9.64 -17.98 1.52
CA ALA A 252 -10.23 -17.21 2.62
C ALA A 252 -10.75 -15.86 2.11
N GLU A 253 -9.98 -15.20 1.24
CA GLU A 253 -10.40 -13.96 0.58
C GLU A 253 -11.65 -14.17 -0.29
N ALA A 254 -11.69 -15.23 -1.08
CA ALA A 254 -12.84 -15.61 -1.89
C ALA A 254 -14.10 -15.84 -1.03
N LEU A 255 -13.97 -16.50 0.13
CA LEU A 255 -15.08 -16.68 1.07
C LEU A 255 -15.57 -15.33 1.60
N ALA A 256 -14.66 -14.44 1.98
CA ALA A 256 -14.99 -13.14 2.53
C ALA A 256 -15.78 -12.30 1.52
N ARG A 257 -15.30 -12.22 0.27
CA ARG A 257 -15.98 -11.53 -0.84
C ARG A 257 -17.32 -12.19 -1.21
N THR A 258 -17.39 -13.51 -1.24
CA THR A 258 -18.66 -14.25 -1.44
C THR A 258 -19.68 -13.92 -0.34
N THR A 259 -19.22 -13.80 0.91
CA THR A 259 -20.09 -13.48 2.06
C THR A 259 -20.68 -12.08 1.92
N ILE A 260 -19.89 -11.10 1.52
CA ILE A 260 -20.36 -9.73 1.24
C ILE A 260 -21.42 -9.74 0.15
N LEU A 261 -21.13 -10.37 -1.00
CA LEU A 261 -22.06 -10.40 -2.14
C LEU A 261 -23.36 -11.11 -1.80
N PHE A 262 -23.28 -12.27 -1.13
CA PHE A 262 -24.46 -13.00 -0.69
C PHE A 262 -25.30 -12.15 0.26
N ARG A 263 -24.65 -11.47 1.21
CA ARG A 263 -25.32 -10.60 2.17
C ARG A 263 -26.08 -9.48 1.47
N LEU A 264 -25.41 -8.72 0.59
CA LEU A 264 -25.96 -7.50 0.02
C LEU A 264 -26.92 -7.74 -1.15
N HIS A 265 -26.71 -8.79 -1.95
CA HIS A 265 -27.45 -9.00 -3.21
C HIS A 265 -28.40 -10.20 -3.20
N ILE A 266 -28.21 -11.18 -2.32
CA ILE A 266 -29.02 -12.40 -2.31
C ILE A 266 -29.97 -12.45 -1.11
N ARG A 267 -29.53 -12.00 0.08
CA ARG A 267 -30.41 -12.00 1.26
C ARG A 267 -31.52 -10.94 1.09
N PRO A 268 -32.75 -11.22 1.55
CA PRO A 268 -33.78 -10.20 1.65
C PRO A 268 -33.31 -9.01 2.51
N ALA A 269 -33.66 -7.78 2.12
CA ALA A 269 -33.20 -6.55 2.78
C ALA A 269 -33.43 -6.54 4.32
N GLY A 270 -34.56 -7.08 4.78
CA GLY A 270 -34.88 -7.18 6.22
C GLY A 270 -34.08 -8.22 7.01
N ALA A 271 -33.29 -9.05 6.32
CA ALA A 271 -32.44 -10.09 6.89
C ALA A 271 -30.96 -9.92 6.52
N THR A 272 -30.58 -8.86 5.81
CA THR A 272 -29.19 -8.60 5.38
C THR A 272 -28.26 -8.61 6.58
N TYR A 273 -28.66 -7.97 7.68
CA TYR A 273 -27.90 -7.95 8.92
C TYR A 273 -28.77 -8.42 10.09
N SER A 274 -28.16 -9.23 10.95
CA SER A 274 -28.73 -9.65 12.22
C SER A 274 -27.82 -9.24 13.38
N VAL A 275 -28.41 -8.81 14.49
CA VAL A 275 -27.63 -8.39 15.67
C VAL A 275 -27.06 -9.62 16.35
N SER A 276 -25.74 -9.72 16.35
CA SER A 276 -24.98 -10.57 17.24
C SER A 276 -24.24 -9.69 18.24
N ARG A 277 -24.28 -10.05 19.52
CA ARG A 277 -23.49 -9.32 20.52
C ARG A 277 -22.06 -9.84 20.42
N ALA A 278 -21.14 -9.07 19.86
CA ALA A 278 -19.72 -9.37 20.04
C ALA A 278 -19.10 -8.46 21.09
N GLY A 279 -18.31 -9.11 21.94
CA GLY A 279 -17.56 -8.50 23.02
C GLY A 279 -17.50 -9.47 24.21
N PRO A 280 -16.38 -9.59 24.92
CA PRO A 280 -16.40 -10.20 26.24
C PRO A 280 -17.39 -9.41 27.12
N ALA A 281 -17.92 -10.02 28.17
CA ALA A 281 -18.90 -9.42 29.11
C ALA A 281 -18.41 -8.17 29.88
N ARG A 282 -17.40 -7.45 29.36
CA ARG A 282 -16.80 -6.25 29.93
C ARG A 282 -17.40 -5.02 29.25
N ARG A 283 -18.22 -4.30 30.00
CA ARG A 283 -18.71 -2.96 29.66
C ARG A 283 -17.53 -2.07 29.25
N ILE A 284 -17.71 -1.29 28.19
CA ILE A 284 -16.74 -0.27 27.82
C ILE A 284 -17.11 0.99 28.60
N ASP A 285 -16.50 1.20 29.76
CA ASP A 285 -16.88 2.28 30.70
C ASP A 285 -16.59 3.71 30.18
N ARG A 286 -16.31 3.87 28.88
CA ARG A 286 -15.92 5.12 28.23
C ARG A 286 -16.44 5.16 26.80
N ARG A 287 -16.71 6.38 26.35
CA ARG A 287 -17.07 6.66 24.95
C ARG A 287 -15.99 6.16 24.01
N VAL A 288 -16.38 5.28 23.10
CA VAL A 288 -15.57 4.92 21.92
C VAL A 288 -15.65 6.08 20.93
N ILE A 289 -14.50 6.48 20.39
CA ILE A 289 -14.39 7.59 19.45
C ILE A 289 -14.06 7.13 18.02
N ALA A 290 -13.41 5.97 17.88
CA ALA A 290 -13.04 5.38 16.60
C ALA A 290 -12.96 3.85 16.71
N LEU A 291 -13.26 3.19 15.59
CA LEU A 291 -13.11 1.76 15.39
C LEU A 291 -12.25 1.51 14.15
N ALA A 292 -11.51 0.40 14.15
CA ALA A 292 -10.79 -0.11 13.00
C ALA A 292 -10.72 -1.64 13.05
N THR A 293 -10.62 -2.28 11.89
CA THR A 293 -10.32 -3.71 11.77
C THR A 293 -8.97 -3.91 11.12
N ASP A 294 -8.15 -4.77 11.70
CA ASP A 294 -6.90 -5.21 11.08
C ASP A 294 -7.15 -6.37 10.08
N THR A 295 -6.10 -6.76 9.34
CA THR A 295 -6.14 -7.88 8.39
C THR A 295 -6.33 -9.25 9.04
N ALA A 296 -6.08 -9.38 10.34
CA ALA A 296 -6.39 -10.59 11.11
C ALA A 296 -7.85 -10.64 11.59
N GLY A 297 -8.64 -9.59 11.33
CA GLY A 297 -10.03 -9.48 11.73
C GLY A 297 -10.21 -9.06 13.20
N ASN A 298 -9.17 -8.57 13.86
CA ASN A 298 -9.30 -7.98 15.18
C ASN A 298 -9.97 -6.61 15.07
N VAL A 299 -10.92 -6.36 15.97
CA VAL A 299 -11.56 -5.05 16.09
C VAL A 299 -10.84 -4.26 17.16
N VAL A 300 -10.25 -3.15 16.74
CA VAL A 300 -9.54 -2.19 17.58
C VAL A 300 -10.43 -0.97 17.80
N PHE A 301 -10.45 -0.47 19.03
CA PHE A 301 -11.23 0.71 19.41
C PHE A 301 -10.39 1.70 20.21
N ALA A 302 -10.65 2.99 19.98
CA ALA A 302 -10.05 4.09 20.73
C ALA A 302 -11.09 4.73 21.65
N THR A 303 -10.64 5.16 22.83
CA THR A 303 -11.39 5.96 23.81
C THR A 303 -10.58 7.21 24.16
N ASP A 304 -11.13 8.13 24.95
CA ASP A 304 -10.42 9.31 25.45
C ASP A 304 -9.15 9.02 26.28
N ARG A 305 -8.92 7.76 26.68
CA ARG A 305 -7.76 7.35 27.48
C ARG A 305 -6.71 6.54 26.73
N GLY A 306 -7.09 5.83 25.68
CA GLY A 306 -6.20 4.89 25.01
C GLY A 306 -6.92 3.97 24.05
N VAL A 307 -6.17 3.00 23.54
CA VAL A 307 -6.60 2.07 22.49
C VAL A 307 -6.61 0.65 23.03
N SER A 308 -7.57 -0.17 22.59
CA SER A 308 -7.75 -1.57 23.01
C SER A 308 -8.39 -2.39 21.90
N SER A 309 -8.44 -3.72 22.03
CA SER A 309 -9.10 -4.61 21.07
C SER A 309 -10.16 -5.48 21.73
N LEU A 310 -11.14 -5.94 20.94
CA LEU A 310 -12.21 -6.84 21.42
C LEU A 310 -11.69 -8.24 21.79
N ALA A 311 -10.75 -8.78 21.03
CA ALA A 311 -10.20 -10.13 21.23
C ALA A 311 -9.07 -10.21 22.27
N GLY A 312 -8.52 -9.07 22.73
CA GLY A 312 -7.30 -9.03 23.55
C GLY A 312 -6.05 -9.48 22.78
N GLY A 313 -4.87 -9.41 23.39
CA GLY A 313 -3.63 -9.97 22.81
C GLY A 313 -3.03 -9.24 21.59
N VAL A 314 -3.76 -8.28 21.01
CA VAL A 314 -3.26 -7.44 19.90
C VAL A 314 -2.24 -6.43 20.44
N ARG A 315 -1.08 -6.35 19.80
CA ARG A 315 -0.05 -5.36 20.13
C ARG A 315 -0.46 -4.02 19.53
N LEU A 316 -0.81 -3.07 20.40
CA LEU A 316 -1.29 -1.75 19.97
C LEU A 316 -0.34 -0.63 20.40
N PRO A 317 -0.25 0.48 19.63
CA PRO A 317 0.51 1.65 20.01
C PRO A 317 0.02 2.24 21.33
N ARG A 318 0.94 2.55 22.25
CA ARG A 318 0.62 3.21 23.52
C ARG A 318 0.56 4.72 23.32
N VAL A 319 -0.65 5.26 23.31
CA VAL A 319 -0.91 6.69 23.09
C VAL A 319 -1.89 7.18 24.15
N ASP A 320 -1.51 8.25 24.83
CA ASP A 320 -2.41 8.99 25.71
C ASP A 320 -3.34 9.88 24.88
N ARG A 321 -4.64 9.87 25.21
CA ARG A 321 -5.67 10.70 24.58
C ARG A 321 -5.67 10.57 23.04
N PRO A 322 -5.90 9.37 22.49
CA PRO A 322 -6.05 9.21 21.06
C PRO A 322 -7.26 10.03 20.58
N ARG A 323 -7.19 10.49 19.32
CA ARG A 323 -8.26 11.27 18.67
C ARG A 323 -8.97 10.47 17.57
N GLY A 324 -8.32 9.43 17.06
CA GLY A 324 -8.86 8.56 16.03
C GLY A 324 -7.96 7.36 15.77
N LEU A 325 -8.40 6.51 14.86
CA LEU A 325 -7.65 5.37 14.34
C LEU A 325 -7.56 5.49 12.82
N ALA A 326 -6.50 4.94 12.27
CA ALA A 326 -6.35 4.71 10.84
C ALA A 326 -5.78 3.30 10.63
N VAL A 327 -5.87 2.80 9.41
CA VAL A 327 -5.29 1.52 9.02
C VAL A 327 -4.30 1.79 7.91
N ASP A 328 -3.08 1.28 8.08
CA ASP A 328 -2.06 1.34 7.03
C ASP A 328 -2.39 0.33 5.91
N ARG A 329 -1.75 0.43 4.76
CA ARG A 329 -1.98 -0.46 3.61
C ARG A 329 -1.55 -1.91 3.84
N ALA A 330 -0.82 -2.20 4.91
CA ALA A 330 -0.52 -3.56 5.36
C ALA A 330 -1.59 -4.11 6.31
N GLY A 331 -2.56 -3.28 6.71
CA GLY A 331 -3.65 -3.65 7.60
C GLY A 331 -3.37 -3.41 9.08
N ASN A 332 -2.27 -2.77 9.44
CA ASN A 332 -1.96 -2.49 10.85
C ASN A 332 -2.64 -1.21 11.31
N VAL A 333 -3.00 -1.17 12.60
CA VAL A 333 -3.70 0.00 13.15
C VAL A 333 -2.71 1.08 13.56
N ALA A 334 -2.88 2.27 12.98
CA ALA A 334 -2.21 3.50 13.41
C ALA A 334 -3.13 4.32 14.31
N VAL A 335 -2.57 4.88 15.38
CA VAL A 335 -3.29 5.70 16.35
C VAL A 335 -3.02 7.17 16.10
N ILE A 336 -4.09 7.93 15.86
CA ILE A 336 -4.04 9.38 15.69
C ILE A 336 -3.96 10.03 17.07
N ALA A 337 -2.93 10.83 17.27
CA ALA A 337 -2.70 11.62 18.48
C ALA A 337 -2.30 13.05 18.10
N ARG A 338 -2.14 13.92 19.09
CA ARG A 338 -1.73 15.32 18.92
C ARG A 338 -0.54 15.47 17.93
N GLY A 339 -0.85 15.84 16.69
CA GLY A 339 0.11 16.08 15.60
C GLY A 339 0.83 14.86 15.01
N ARG A 340 0.44 13.63 15.37
CA ARG A 340 1.16 12.42 14.94
C ARG A 340 0.26 11.22 14.71
N LEU A 341 0.71 10.32 13.84
CA LEU A 341 0.14 8.97 13.69
C LEU A 341 1.17 7.95 14.18
N ALA A 342 0.83 7.22 15.23
CA ALA A 342 1.69 6.18 15.79
C ALA A 342 1.26 4.81 15.27
N GLY A 343 2.07 4.18 14.42
CA GLY A 343 1.88 2.79 13.98
C GLY A 343 2.37 1.77 15.01
N GLU A 344 2.12 0.48 14.75
CA GLU A 344 2.57 -0.63 15.60
C GLU A 344 4.10 -0.80 15.58
N THR A 345 4.70 -0.57 14.42
CA THR A 345 6.13 -0.67 14.14
C THR A 345 6.63 0.58 13.41
N GLY A 346 7.90 0.92 13.63
CA GLY A 346 8.53 2.07 12.96
C GLY A 346 8.29 3.41 13.66
N PRO A 347 8.89 4.50 13.13
CA PRO A 347 8.70 5.84 13.65
C PRO A 347 7.27 6.32 13.40
N ALA A 348 6.72 7.09 14.34
CA ALA A 348 5.46 7.77 14.14
C ALA A 348 5.56 8.80 13.00
N LEU A 349 4.54 8.91 12.17
CA LEU A 349 4.40 10.02 11.24
C LEU A 349 4.19 11.29 12.05
N VAL A 350 5.09 12.27 11.89
CA VAL A 350 4.94 13.61 12.47
C VAL A 350 4.51 14.55 11.35
N ALA A 351 3.25 14.97 11.38
CA ALA A 351 2.71 15.79 10.32
C ALA A 351 3.07 17.26 10.59
N ALA A 352 3.83 17.87 9.68
CA ALA A 352 4.15 19.28 9.73
C ALA A 352 4.00 19.92 8.34
N VAL A 353 3.46 21.13 8.30
CA VAL A 353 3.24 21.87 7.04
C VAL A 353 4.11 23.11 6.99
N PRO A 354 4.56 23.53 5.79
CA PRO A 354 5.22 24.82 5.63
C PRO A 354 4.27 25.98 5.99
N ASP A 355 4.74 26.88 6.85
CA ASP A 355 4.08 28.13 7.24
C ASP A 355 5.14 29.22 7.40
N ASP A 356 5.09 30.25 6.55
CA ASP A 356 6.08 31.35 6.47
C ASP A 356 7.56 30.91 6.43
N GLY A 357 7.84 29.80 5.75
CA GLY A 357 9.21 29.28 5.57
C GLY A 357 9.71 28.38 6.70
N GLU A 358 8.90 28.16 7.75
CA GLU A 358 9.16 27.18 8.80
C GLU A 358 8.18 26.00 8.71
N LEU A 359 8.57 24.83 9.23
CA LEU A 359 7.66 23.70 9.35
C LEU A 359 6.91 23.79 10.67
N ARG A 360 5.60 23.98 10.61
CA ARG A 360 4.73 23.96 11.80
C ARG A 360 4.07 22.60 11.95
N PRO A 361 4.21 21.94 13.12
CA PRO A 361 3.52 20.68 13.36
C PRO A 361 2.01 20.91 13.40
N LEU A 362 1.28 19.98 12.80
CA LEU A 362 -0.16 19.85 12.99
C LEU A 362 -0.43 19.50 14.46
N THR A 363 -1.60 19.87 14.98
CA THR A 363 -1.94 19.65 16.40
C THR A 363 -3.25 18.94 16.60
N GLU A 364 -4.17 19.06 15.66
CA GLU A 364 -5.55 18.65 15.77
C GLU A 364 -5.95 17.77 14.58
N ILE A 365 -5.15 16.73 14.31
CA ILE A 365 -5.46 15.69 13.32
C ILE A 365 -6.73 14.93 13.74
N ASP A 366 -7.81 15.10 12.98
CA ASP A 366 -9.12 14.49 13.24
C ASP A 366 -9.26 13.15 12.51
N ALA A 367 -8.68 13.00 11.33
CA ALA A 367 -8.75 11.76 10.54
C ALA A 367 -7.52 11.57 9.65
N ALA A 368 -7.22 10.32 9.31
CA ALA A 368 -6.20 9.98 8.33
C ALA A 368 -6.48 8.64 7.64
N VAL A 369 -6.00 8.49 6.41
CA VAL A 369 -6.02 7.25 5.64
C VAL A 369 -4.74 7.12 4.82
N GLU A 370 -4.27 5.90 4.57
CA GLU A 370 -3.13 5.65 3.67
C GLU A 370 -3.64 5.19 2.30
N LEU A 371 -3.14 5.80 1.24
CA LEU A 371 -3.38 5.37 -0.14
C LEU A 371 -2.55 4.13 -0.48
N SER A 372 -2.95 3.38 -1.50
CA SER A 372 -2.21 2.23 -2.02
C SER A 372 -0.76 2.57 -2.45
N SER A 373 -0.51 3.85 -2.75
CA SER A 373 0.80 4.43 -3.07
C SER A 373 1.74 4.61 -1.86
N GLY A 374 1.25 4.35 -0.65
CA GLY A 374 1.94 4.63 0.62
C GLY A 374 1.91 6.10 1.05
N GLU A 375 1.07 6.92 0.40
CA GLU A 375 0.88 8.32 0.78
C GLU A 375 -0.22 8.42 1.85
N TRP A 376 0.06 9.12 2.94
CA TRP A 376 -0.93 9.41 3.97
C TRP A 376 -1.72 10.67 3.61
N LEU A 377 -3.04 10.58 3.66
CA LEU A 377 -3.93 11.73 3.68
C LEU A 377 -4.29 12.04 5.13
N VAL A 378 -4.07 13.28 5.53
CA VAL A 378 -4.22 13.74 6.90
C VAL A 378 -5.17 14.95 6.90
N ALA A 379 -6.26 14.84 7.66
CA ALA A 379 -7.18 15.93 7.92
C ALA A 379 -6.95 16.47 9.32
N ASP A 380 -6.58 17.74 9.42
CA ASP A 380 -6.42 18.47 10.68
C ASP A 380 -7.45 19.60 10.71
N ARG A 381 -8.20 19.75 11.80
CA ARG A 381 -9.33 20.71 11.86
C ARG A 381 -8.93 22.17 11.81
N ASP A 382 -7.69 22.49 12.14
CA ASP A 382 -7.16 23.85 12.04
C ASP A 382 -6.76 24.15 10.58
N GLN A 383 -6.59 23.09 9.79
CA GLN A 383 -6.37 23.16 8.35
C GLN A 383 -7.72 23.05 7.63
N ASN A 384 -8.07 24.03 6.81
CA ASN A 384 -9.22 23.90 5.90
C ASN A 384 -8.87 23.03 4.67
N ALA A 385 -8.26 21.87 4.92
CA ALA A 385 -7.68 21.03 3.89
C ALA A 385 -7.43 19.59 4.37
N VAL A 386 -7.52 18.66 3.42
CA VAL A 386 -6.88 17.35 3.52
C VAL A 386 -5.50 17.46 2.89
N LEU A 387 -4.48 17.07 3.64
CA LEU A 387 -3.08 17.24 3.31
C LEU A 387 -2.44 15.89 2.98
N ARG A 388 -1.48 15.89 2.05
CA ARG A 388 -0.79 14.68 1.63
C ARG A 388 0.62 14.63 2.19
N PHE A 389 0.98 13.47 2.73
CA PHE A 389 2.30 13.18 3.29
C PHE A 389 2.84 11.89 2.69
N ARG A 390 4.17 11.83 2.54
CA ARG A 390 4.91 10.57 2.36
C ARG A 390 5.90 10.50 3.51
N ASP A 391 5.77 9.48 4.33
CA ASP A 391 6.39 9.46 5.66
C ASP A 391 6.03 10.75 6.42
N SER A 392 6.99 11.43 7.04
CA SER A 392 6.76 12.74 7.68
C SER A 392 6.95 13.94 6.73
N THR A 393 7.07 13.71 5.43
CA THR A 393 7.31 14.78 4.45
C THR A 393 6.00 15.25 3.84
N TYR A 394 5.66 16.53 4.03
CA TYR A 394 4.54 17.17 3.35
C TYR A 394 4.78 17.22 1.84
N MET A 395 3.79 16.75 1.07
CA MET A 395 3.84 16.75 -0.39
C MET A 395 3.08 17.94 -0.96
N ASN A 396 1.76 17.95 -0.77
CA ASN A 396 0.86 18.98 -1.28
C ASN A 396 -0.50 18.88 -0.60
N ARG A 397 -1.35 19.87 -0.85
CA ARG A 397 -2.77 19.79 -0.51
C ARG A 397 -3.46 18.76 -1.43
N TYR A 398 -4.23 17.85 -0.85
CA TYR A 398 -5.04 16.87 -1.58
C TYR A 398 -6.42 17.44 -1.94
N ALA A 399 -7.11 18.03 -0.96
CA ALA A 399 -8.42 18.65 -1.13
C ALA A 399 -8.58 19.86 -0.21
N THR A 400 -9.44 20.82 -0.58
CA THR A 400 -9.78 21.98 0.27
C THR A 400 -11.12 21.70 0.96
N VAL A 401 -11.08 20.81 1.94
CA VAL A 401 -12.23 20.33 2.71
C VAL A 401 -11.82 20.23 4.17
N ARG A 402 -12.68 20.70 5.08
CA ARG A 402 -12.53 20.52 6.52
C ARG A 402 -13.12 19.17 6.95
N ALA A 403 -12.44 18.10 6.55
CA ALA A 403 -12.89 16.74 6.79
C ALA A 403 -12.67 16.32 8.25
N ARG A 404 -13.66 15.66 8.85
CA ARG A 404 -13.58 15.09 10.20
C ARG A 404 -13.54 13.56 10.20
N ARG A 405 -13.97 12.93 9.12
CA ARG A 405 -13.81 11.48 8.87
C ARG A 405 -13.33 11.25 7.45
N LEU A 406 -12.49 10.24 7.30
CA LEU A 406 -11.95 9.79 6.03
C LEU A 406 -12.09 8.26 5.96
N ALA A 407 -12.46 7.76 4.79
CA ALA A 407 -12.34 6.35 4.44
C ALA A 407 -11.78 6.24 3.03
N VAL A 408 -11.00 5.19 2.76
CA VAL A 408 -10.42 4.91 1.44
C VAL A 408 -10.69 3.47 1.06
N ASP A 409 -10.95 3.21 -0.22
CA ASP A 409 -11.10 1.86 -0.75
C ASP A 409 -9.84 1.37 -1.48
N SER A 410 -9.90 0.16 -2.04
CA SER A 410 -8.77 -0.44 -2.76
C SER A 410 -8.35 0.30 -4.04
N GLU A 411 -9.19 1.20 -4.55
CA GLU A 411 -8.96 1.99 -5.76
C GLU A 411 -8.55 3.43 -5.45
N ASP A 412 -8.24 3.74 -4.18
CA ASP A 412 -7.87 5.07 -3.70
C ASP A 412 -8.97 6.13 -3.87
N ARG A 413 -10.24 5.69 -3.89
CA ARG A 413 -11.39 6.59 -3.77
C ARG A 413 -11.58 6.94 -2.30
N VAL A 414 -11.54 8.23 -1.99
CA VAL A 414 -11.54 8.75 -0.63
C VAL A 414 -12.87 9.41 -0.34
N VAL A 415 -13.62 8.86 0.61
CA VAL A 415 -14.84 9.48 1.12
C VAL A 415 -14.48 10.40 2.27
N MET A 416 -14.97 11.64 2.20
CA MET A 416 -14.81 12.67 3.21
C MET A 416 -16.17 13.04 3.77
N LEU A 417 -16.28 13.00 5.09
CA LEU A 417 -17.39 13.60 5.83
C LEU A 417 -16.84 14.84 6.54
N ASP A 418 -17.39 16.00 6.19
CA ASP A 418 -16.96 17.29 6.74
C ASP A 418 -17.80 17.74 7.95
N ASP A 419 -17.40 18.87 8.52
CA ASP A 419 -18.06 19.48 9.68
C ASP A 419 -19.47 20.02 9.36
N ASP A 420 -19.77 20.29 8.08
CA ASP A 420 -21.08 20.73 7.59
C ASP A 420 -21.97 19.53 7.18
N GLU A 421 -21.58 18.32 7.58
CA GLU A 421 -22.28 17.05 7.30
C GLU A 421 -22.36 16.69 5.81
N ARG A 422 -21.57 17.35 4.95
CA ARG A 422 -21.47 17.00 3.54
C ARG A 422 -20.57 15.78 3.38
N ILE A 423 -21.03 14.86 2.53
CA ILE A 423 -20.33 13.63 2.18
C ILE A 423 -19.90 13.72 0.72
N SER A 424 -18.59 13.80 0.50
CA SER A 424 -17.99 13.95 -0.83
C SER A 424 -16.99 12.83 -1.09
N VAL A 425 -16.84 12.45 -2.35
CA VAL A 425 -15.93 11.39 -2.79
C VAL A 425 -14.87 12.00 -3.69
N TYR A 426 -13.61 11.71 -3.41
CA TYR A 426 -12.46 12.17 -4.16
C TYR A 426 -11.70 11.01 -4.79
N ALA A 427 -11.12 11.25 -5.97
CA ALA A 427 -10.08 10.41 -6.56
C ALA A 427 -9.04 11.32 -7.19
N ASP A 428 -7.75 10.98 -7.05
CA ASP A 428 -6.64 11.79 -7.58
C ASP A 428 -6.71 13.29 -7.18
N GLY A 429 -7.28 13.61 -6.01
CA GLY A 429 -7.42 14.98 -5.50
C GLY A 429 -8.56 15.78 -6.14
N ARG A 430 -9.43 15.13 -6.91
CA ARG A 430 -10.62 15.75 -7.52
C ARG A 430 -11.89 15.15 -6.95
N GLU A 431 -12.89 15.97 -6.69
CA GLU A 431 -14.22 15.50 -6.30
C GLU A 431 -14.86 14.80 -7.50
N ILE A 432 -15.21 13.52 -7.35
CA ILE A 432 -15.81 12.69 -8.40
C ILE A 432 -17.29 12.40 -8.14
N ALA A 433 -17.75 12.51 -6.89
CA ALA A 433 -19.15 12.32 -6.52
C ALA A 433 -19.48 13.02 -5.20
N GLN A 434 -20.77 13.22 -4.97
CA GLN A 434 -21.33 13.67 -3.70
C GLN A 434 -22.47 12.74 -3.32
N ILE A 435 -22.54 12.35 -2.05
CA ILE A 435 -23.66 11.55 -1.52
C ILE A 435 -24.65 12.52 -0.90
N PRO A 436 -25.85 12.69 -1.49
CA PRO A 436 -26.83 13.61 -0.94
C PRO A 436 -27.35 13.07 0.39
N THR A 437 -27.50 13.93 1.38
CA THR A 437 -28.09 13.58 2.69
C THR A 437 -29.60 13.36 2.60
N ARG A 438 -30.24 13.78 1.51
CA ARG A 438 -31.67 13.59 1.27
C ARG A 438 -31.94 13.16 -0.15
N SER A 439 -32.74 12.12 -0.31
CA SER A 439 -33.28 11.68 -1.59
C SER A 439 -34.74 11.25 -1.42
N GLY A 440 -35.40 10.82 -2.51
CA GLY A 440 -36.72 10.20 -2.41
C GLY A 440 -36.70 8.83 -1.70
N ALA A 441 -35.55 8.18 -1.59
CA ALA A 441 -35.41 6.85 -1.02
C ALA A 441 -34.92 6.85 0.44
N TYR A 442 -34.22 7.90 0.87
CA TYR A 442 -33.58 7.92 2.19
C TYR A 442 -33.31 9.33 2.72
N ARG A 443 -33.08 9.43 4.03
CA ARG A 443 -32.71 10.67 4.73
C ARG A 443 -31.63 10.41 5.78
N ILE A 444 -30.45 10.99 5.59
CA ILE A 444 -29.33 10.99 6.52
C ILE A 444 -29.40 12.31 7.30
N ASP A 445 -29.59 12.23 8.61
CA ASP A 445 -29.86 13.40 9.45
C ASP A 445 -28.67 13.77 10.34
N ASN A 446 -27.86 12.78 10.75
CA ASN A 446 -26.72 12.95 11.64
C ASN A 446 -25.60 11.97 11.23
N PRO A 447 -24.91 12.20 10.11
CA PRO A 447 -23.81 11.33 9.70
C PRO A 447 -22.70 11.35 10.75
N VAL A 448 -22.19 10.19 11.13
CA VAL A 448 -21.20 10.03 12.21
C VAL A 448 -19.87 9.56 11.67
N ASP A 449 -19.88 8.54 10.82
CA ASP A 449 -18.69 7.81 10.40
C ASP A 449 -18.88 7.12 9.05
N VAL A 450 -17.79 6.72 8.40
CA VAL A 450 -17.78 6.06 7.08
C VAL A 450 -16.75 4.94 7.03
N ALA A 451 -17.03 3.87 6.28
CA ALA A 451 -16.11 2.76 6.05
C ALA A 451 -16.38 2.09 4.69
N PHE A 452 -15.37 1.45 4.11
CA PHE A 452 -15.53 0.61 2.92
C PHE A 452 -15.39 -0.87 3.28
N ASP A 453 -16.08 -1.74 2.54
CA ASP A 453 -15.74 -3.16 2.52
C ASP A 453 -14.73 -3.53 1.41
N ALA A 454 -14.32 -4.79 1.37
CA ALA A 454 -13.32 -5.30 0.43
C ALA A 454 -13.76 -5.28 -1.05
N LEU A 455 -15.03 -4.98 -1.35
CA LEU A 455 -15.55 -4.84 -2.71
C LEU A 455 -15.89 -3.38 -3.06
N GLY A 456 -15.55 -2.44 -2.18
CA GLY A 456 -15.75 -1.01 -2.43
C GLY A 456 -17.18 -0.53 -2.20
N HIS A 457 -18.01 -1.29 -1.48
CA HIS A 457 -19.29 -0.76 -0.99
C HIS A 457 -19.03 0.18 0.20
N LEU A 458 -19.70 1.33 0.19
CA LEU A 458 -19.55 2.35 1.22
C LEU A 458 -20.63 2.17 2.29
N TYR A 459 -20.19 2.04 3.53
CA TYR A 459 -21.03 2.02 4.73
C TYR A 459 -20.95 3.41 5.37
N LEU A 460 -22.11 4.07 5.45
CA LEU A 460 -22.26 5.35 6.12
C LEU A 460 -23.07 5.14 7.39
N LEU A 461 -22.47 5.49 8.53
CA LEU A 461 -23.12 5.48 9.82
C LEU A 461 -23.82 6.82 10.04
N ASP A 462 -25.13 6.75 10.21
CA ASP A 462 -25.94 7.79 10.83
C ASP A 462 -26.16 7.44 12.31
N ARG A 463 -26.55 8.41 13.15
CA ARG A 463 -26.84 8.12 14.57
C ARG A 463 -27.86 7.01 14.77
N GLU A 464 -28.84 6.89 13.88
CA GLU A 464 -29.98 5.97 14.03
C GLU A 464 -30.05 4.88 12.95
N GLY A 465 -29.00 4.73 12.14
CA GLY A 465 -28.95 3.69 11.14
C GLY A 465 -27.67 3.64 10.34
N VAL A 466 -27.59 2.67 9.44
CA VAL A 466 -26.50 2.52 8.49
C VAL A 466 -27.05 2.47 7.08
N TYR A 467 -26.41 3.20 6.18
CA TYR A 467 -26.70 3.25 4.76
C TYR A 467 -25.55 2.60 4.00
N VAL A 468 -25.87 1.66 3.13
CA VAL A 468 -24.88 0.94 2.32
C VAL A 468 -25.06 1.35 0.87
N PHE A 469 -24.01 1.91 0.29
CA PHE A 469 -23.97 2.36 -1.09
C PHE A 469 -23.10 1.43 -1.93
N GLY A 470 -23.50 1.26 -3.18
CA GLY A 470 -22.76 0.53 -4.18
C GLY A 470 -21.45 1.23 -4.56
N ARG A 471 -20.67 0.56 -5.39
CA ARG A 471 -19.45 1.14 -5.98
C ARG A 471 -19.76 2.37 -6.84
N ASP A 472 -20.97 2.47 -7.38
CA ASP A 472 -21.50 3.62 -8.12
C ASP A 472 -22.09 4.72 -7.20
N PHE A 473 -21.95 4.57 -5.89
CA PHE A 473 -22.50 5.44 -4.84
C PHE A 473 -24.03 5.55 -4.83
N ARG A 474 -24.74 4.60 -5.44
CA ARG A 474 -26.20 4.48 -5.28
C ARG A 474 -26.55 3.65 -4.06
N LEU A 475 -27.66 3.96 -3.41
CA LEU A 475 -28.11 3.22 -2.24
C LEU A 475 -28.44 1.77 -2.64
N LEU A 476 -27.76 0.80 -2.02
CA LEU A 476 -28.07 -0.62 -2.15
C LEU A 476 -29.07 -1.06 -1.10
N THR A 477 -28.82 -0.69 0.15
CA THR A 477 -29.66 -1.08 1.28
C THR A 477 -29.43 -0.13 2.46
N MET A 478 -30.35 -0.15 3.41
CA MET A 478 -30.26 0.61 4.64
C MET A 478 -30.87 -0.15 5.79
N PHE A 479 -30.32 0.08 6.98
CA PHE A 479 -30.83 -0.45 8.23
C PHE A 479 -31.05 0.73 9.14
N THR A 480 -32.31 1.14 9.29
CA THR A 480 -32.69 2.19 10.24
C THR A 480 -33.64 1.61 11.27
N ARG A 481 -33.73 2.27 12.42
CA ARG A 481 -34.64 1.88 13.49
C ARG A 481 -36.10 1.72 13.03
N ASP A 482 -36.54 2.59 12.12
CA ASP A 482 -37.91 2.57 11.60
C ASP A 482 -38.17 1.45 10.57
N SER A 483 -37.11 0.96 9.92
CA SER A 483 -37.22 0.00 8.81
C SER A 483 -36.73 -1.41 9.16
N SER A 484 -35.95 -1.57 10.24
CA SER A 484 -35.33 -2.84 10.59
C SER A 484 -35.21 -3.04 12.11
N ALA A 485 -35.69 -4.19 12.58
CA ALA A 485 -35.48 -4.65 13.95
C ALA A 485 -34.00 -4.95 14.28
N ALA A 486 -33.10 -4.82 13.30
CA ALA A 486 -31.67 -5.11 13.43
C ALA A 486 -30.80 -3.91 13.86
N VAL A 487 -31.37 -2.73 14.15
CA VAL A 487 -30.62 -1.55 14.62
C VAL A 487 -30.77 -1.41 16.15
N PRO A 488 -29.78 -1.87 16.95
CA PRO A 488 -29.88 -1.88 18.41
C PRO A 488 -29.28 -0.63 19.07
N PHE A 489 -28.72 0.30 18.30
CA PHE A 489 -28.00 1.48 18.79
C PHE A 489 -28.85 2.76 18.66
N ASP A 490 -28.50 3.77 19.43
CA ASP A 490 -29.21 5.05 19.55
C ASP A 490 -28.29 6.27 19.52
N ARG A 491 -27.04 6.08 19.95
CA ARG A 491 -26.02 7.11 19.96
C ARG A 491 -24.74 6.53 19.40
N ALA A 492 -24.83 6.10 18.14
CA ALA A 492 -23.69 5.55 17.43
C ALA A 492 -22.56 6.60 17.33
N THR A 493 -21.33 6.15 17.51
CA THR A 493 -20.15 7.03 17.60
C THR A 493 -19.03 6.67 16.64
N ALA A 494 -18.96 5.40 16.24
CA ALA A 494 -17.96 4.91 15.31
C ALA A 494 -18.44 3.63 14.64
N LEU A 495 -17.93 3.37 13.44
CA LEU A 495 -18.23 2.24 12.57
C LEU A 495 -16.91 1.63 12.07
N THR A 496 -16.89 0.32 11.89
CA THR A 496 -15.90 -0.33 11.01
C THR A 496 -16.51 -1.59 10.38
N VAL A 497 -15.92 -2.06 9.29
CA VAL A 497 -16.37 -3.24 8.54
C VAL A 497 -15.17 -4.15 8.32
N ASP A 498 -15.30 -5.43 8.64
CA ASP A 498 -14.21 -6.39 8.42
C ASP A 498 -14.21 -6.97 6.99
N ALA A 499 -13.21 -7.80 6.70
CA ALA A 499 -13.06 -8.45 5.39
C ALA A 499 -14.28 -9.28 4.94
N TYR A 500 -15.10 -9.78 5.88
CA TYR A 500 -16.30 -10.58 5.61
C TYR A 500 -17.58 -9.74 5.53
N GLY A 501 -17.47 -8.41 5.62
CA GLY A 501 -18.60 -7.49 5.63
C GLY A 501 -19.38 -7.48 6.94
N ARG A 502 -18.80 -7.98 8.05
CA ARG A 502 -19.41 -7.83 9.38
C ARG A 502 -19.23 -6.39 9.83
N LEU A 503 -20.32 -5.81 10.31
CA LEU A 503 -20.38 -4.40 10.69
C LEU A 503 -20.26 -4.29 12.21
N PHE A 504 -19.36 -3.43 12.67
CA PHE A 504 -19.13 -3.14 14.08
C PHE A 504 -19.51 -1.69 14.35
N VAL A 505 -20.43 -1.46 15.29
CA VAL A 505 -20.93 -0.12 15.62
C VAL A 505 -20.80 0.15 17.10
N ALA A 506 -20.06 1.19 17.47
CA ALA A 506 -19.93 1.61 18.86
C ALA A 506 -21.09 2.53 19.27
N ASP A 507 -21.73 2.23 20.40
CA ASP A 507 -22.83 3.00 20.96
C ASP A 507 -22.46 3.55 22.35
N ASP A 508 -22.56 4.87 22.50
CA ASP A 508 -22.21 5.61 23.73
C ASP A 508 -23.33 5.62 24.78
N ARG A 509 -24.56 5.26 24.41
CA ARG A 509 -25.67 5.16 25.37
C ARG A 509 -25.60 3.83 26.12
N ASP A 510 -25.25 2.77 25.41
CA ASP A 510 -25.23 1.39 25.88
C ASP A 510 -23.84 0.89 26.32
N ASP A 511 -22.81 1.75 26.21
CA ASP A 511 -21.42 1.49 26.60
C ASP A 511 -20.85 0.21 25.93
N ARG A 512 -21.14 0.01 24.64
CA ARG A 512 -20.80 -1.25 23.94
C ARG A 512 -20.57 -1.09 22.45
N ILE A 513 -20.01 -2.15 21.85
CA ILE A 513 -19.88 -2.32 20.41
C ILE A 513 -20.85 -3.41 19.97
N TYR A 514 -21.73 -3.09 19.02
CA TYR A 514 -22.65 -4.00 18.38
C TYR A 514 -22.01 -4.66 17.17
N VAL A 515 -22.36 -5.93 16.90
CA VAL A 515 -21.94 -6.62 15.69
C VAL A 515 -23.16 -7.03 14.89
N LEU A 516 -23.14 -6.67 13.63
CA LEU A 516 -24.19 -7.00 12.70
C LEU A 516 -23.57 -7.92 11.65
N GLN A 517 -24.20 -9.07 11.40
CA GLN A 517 -23.72 -10.06 10.42
C GLN A 517 -24.82 -10.79 9.64
#